data_AF-A0A7S3JCJ3-F1
#
_entry.id   AF-A0A7S3JCJ3-F1
#
_cell.length_a   1.000
_cell.length_b   1.000
_cell.length_c   1.000
_cell.angle_alpha   90.00
_cell.angle_beta   90.00
_cell.angle_gamma   90.00
#
_symmetry.space_group_name_H-M   'P 1'
#
loop_
_entity.id
_entity.type
_entity.pdbx_description
1 polymer ?
#
loop_
_entity_poly.entity_id
_entity_poly.type
_entity_poly.pdbx_seq_one_letter_code
_entity_poly.pdbx_strand_id
1 'polypeptide(L)'
;PDNLKYNTEWLKSRTIHVKGLLKNDLNGVLFENTLMNKIRKDGCKILGMIIVPDYIRLTELEEKRRNYEDLSLFCGNNEPPLIRLCVRRKNKTAEYYKRKLENVEQQMEELIEMPISSGHAYVVFDSYYSMAKCLRKFKATPLQTVKIMWSSC
;
A
#
# COMPACT_ATOMS: atom_id res chain seq x y z
N PRO A 1 6.80 -26.77 12.34
CA PRO A 1 5.50 -26.10 12.13
C PRO A 1 5.06 -25.27 13.35
N ASP A 2 5.04 -25.86 14.55
CA ASP A 2 4.52 -25.22 15.76
C ASP A 2 5.38 -24.05 16.28
N ASN A 3 6.70 -24.16 16.17
CA ASN A 3 7.62 -23.06 16.50
C ASN A 3 7.43 -21.82 15.62
N LEU A 4 7.04 -22.00 14.35
CA LEU A 4 6.83 -20.87 13.44
C LEU A 4 5.56 -20.10 13.83
N LYS A 5 4.50 -20.83 14.19
CA LYS A 5 3.22 -20.25 14.63
C LYS A 5 3.40 -19.49 15.95
N TYR A 6 4.08 -20.10 16.93
CA TYR A 6 4.39 -19.46 18.22
C TYR A 6 5.23 -18.18 18.04
N ASN A 7 6.28 -18.23 17.21
CA ASN A 7 7.10 -17.05 16.92
C ASN A 7 6.30 -15.94 16.23
N THR A 8 5.38 -16.29 15.34
CA THR A 8 4.55 -15.31 14.62
C THR A 8 3.56 -14.62 15.56
N GLU A 9 2.89 -15.37 16.43
CA GLU A 9 1.98 -14.80 17.44
C GLU A 9 2.72 -13.91 18.43
N TRP A 10 3.92 -14.32 18.83
CA TRP A 10 4.79 -13.53 19.71
C TRP A 10 5.26 -12.22 19.07
N LEU A 11 5.54 -12.19 17.75
CA LEU A 11 5.82 -10.95 17.03
C LEU A 11 4.58 -10.06 16.90
N LYS A 12 3.43 -10.64 16.53
CA LYS A 12 2.15 -9.90 16.41
C LYS A 12 1.79 -9.18 17.70
N SER A 13 1.96 -9.84 18.83
CA SER A 13 1.61 -9.29 20.15
C SER A 13 2.43 -8.05 20.57
N ARG A 14 3.57 -7.80 19.93
CA ARG A 14 4.47 -6.66 20.17
C ARG A 14 4.58 -5.75 18.95
N THR A 15 3.63 -5.87 18.03
CA THR A 15 3.53 -5.03 16.85
C THR A 15 2.48 -3.96 17.08
N ILE A 16 2.77 -2.72 16.70
CA ILE A 16 1.77 -1.64 16.69
C ILE A 16 1.55 -1.17 15.26
N HIS A 17 0.32 -0.76 14.98
CA HIS A 17 0.00 -0.03 13.76
C HIS A 17 0.12 1.48 14.04
N VAL A 18 0.99 2.14 13.29
CA VAL A 18 1.18 3.59 13.32
C VAL A 18 0.53 4.21 12.09
N LYS A 19 -0.29 5.24 12.30
CA LYS A 19 -0.93 6.02 11.23
C LYS A 19 -0.45 7.48 11.28
N GLY A 20 -0.10 8.03 10.12
CA GLY A 20 0.14 9.46 9.96
C GLY A 20 0.98 9.78 8.72
N LEU A 21 0.34 10.35 7.69
CA LEU A 21 1.02 10.83 6.50
C LEU A 21 1.72 12.17 6.76
N LEU A 22 2.97 12.27 6.32
CA LEU A 22 3.58 13.54 5.93
C LEU A 22 3.24 13.74 4.46
N LYS A 23 2.53 14.82 4.10
CA LYS A 23 2.07 15.08 2.71
C LYS A 23 3.18 15.07 1.66
N ASN A 24 4.42 15.25 2.09
CA ASN A 24 5.59 15.36 1.22
C ASN A 24 6.41 14.06 1.17
N ASP A 25 6.01 13.00 1.89
CA ASP A 25 6.77 11.76 2.01
C ASP A 25 6.14 10.64 1.19
N LEU A 26 6.42 10.66 -0.12
CA LEU A 26 5.89 9.67 -1.06
C LEU A 26 6.46 8.27 -0.81
N ASN A 27 7.69 8.14 -0.31
CA ASN A 27 8.36 6.85 -0.16
C ASN A 27 8.37 6.33 1.28
N GLY A 28 7.85 7.12 2.24
CA GLY A 28 7.82 6.75 3.66
C GLY A 28 9.16 6.91 4.40
N VAL A 29 10.20 7.41 3.74
CA VAL A 29 11.56 7.54 4.31
C VAL A 29 11.59 8.61 5.40
N LEU A 30 10.88 9.72 5.22
CA LEU A 30 10.81 10.79 6.21
C LEU A 30 10.04 10.33 7.45
N PHE A 31 8.95 9.60 7.22
CA PHE A 31 8.12 8.97 8.24
C PHE A 31 8.92 7.94 9.04
N GLU A 32 9.67 7.06 8.37
CA GLU A 32 10.57 6.10 9.00
C GLU A 32 11.57 6.80 9.92
N ASN A 33 12.36 7.72 9.36
CA ASN A 33 13.40 8.42 10.09
C ASN A 33 12.83 9.16 11.30
N THR A 34 11.69 9.81 11.14
CA THR A 34 11.07 10.56 12.24
C THR A 34 10.53 9.63 13.33
N LEU A 35 9.87 8.55 12.94
CA LEU A 35 9.33 7.57 13.87
C LEU A 35 10.44 6.88 14.65
N MET A 36 11.49 6.43 13.96
CA MET A 36 12.67 5.82 14.56
C MET A 36 13.36 6.78 15.52
N ASN A 37 13.55 8.05 15.13
CA ASN A 37 14.16 9.06 16.00
C ASN A 37 13.32 9.34 17.25
N LYS A 38 11.99 9.42 17.10
CA LYS A 38 11.08 9.71 18.21
C LYS A 38 11.00 8.54 19.20
N ILE A 39 10.91 7.31 18.70
CA ILE A 39 10.83 6.10 19.53
C ILE A 39 12.18 5.79 20.21
N ARG A 40 13.31 5.94 19.49
CA ARG A 40 14.65 5.71 20.08
C ARG A 40 15.00 6.70 21.18
N LYS A 41 14.63 7.97 21.03
CA LYS A 41 14.80 8.99 22.10
C LYS A 41 14.11 8.59 23.40
N ASP A 42 13.05 7.80 23.33
CA ASP A 42 12.33 7.29 24.50
C ASP A 42 12.93 6.00 25.07
N GLY A 43 14.08 5.55 24.56
CA GLY A 43 14.72 4.31 24.99
C GLY A 43 13.91 3.06 24.66
N CYS A 44 13.00 3.14 23.67
CA CYS A 44 12.27 1.98 23.15
C CYS A 44 13.08 1.35 22.03
N LYS A 45 13.17 0.02 22.00
CA LYS A 45 13.92 -0.72 20.98
C LYS A 45 12.97 -1.37 19.97
N ILE A 46 13.22 -1.08 18.70
CA ILE A 46 12.48 -1.58 17.54
C ILE A 46 13.27 -2.72 16.91
N LEU A 47 12.62 -3.85 16.64
CA LEU A 47 13.19 -4.97 15.89
C LEU A 47 13.09 -4.74 14.39
N GLY A 48 11.98 -4.18 13.93
CA GLY A 48 11.75 -3.92 12.53
C GLY A 48 10.53 -3.03 12.32
N MET A 49 10.48 -2.44 11.13
CA MET A 49 9.36 -1.65 10.69
C MET A 49 9.02 -2.00 9.24
N ILE A 50 7.73 -2.06 8.93
CA ILE A 50 7.24 -2.29 7.58
C ILE A 50 6.31 -1.13 7.26
N ILE A 51 6.68 -0.34 6.25
CA ILE A 51 5.83 0.69 5.68
C ILE A 51 4.80 0.01 4.80
N VAL A 52 3.53 0.37 4.98
CA VAL A 52 2.45 -0.18 4.16
C VAL A 52 2.41 0.65 2.87
N PRO A 53 2.57 0.03 1.70
CA PRO A 53 2.44 0.74 0.44
C PRO A 53 0.96 1.03 0.12
N ASP A 54 0.74 2.06 -0.68
CA ASP A 54 -0.56 2.45 -1.19
C ASP A 54 -0.91 1.65 -2.45
N TYR A 55 -1.73 0.63 -2.27
CA TYR A 55 -2.20 -0.24 -3.35
C TYR A 55 -3.43 0.30 -4.08
N ILE A 56 -3.98 1.47 -3.71
CA ILE A 56 -5.18 2.00 -4.37
C ILE A 56 -4.93 2.12 -5.87
N ARG A 57 -3.81 2.74 -6.24
CA ARG A 57 -3.46 2.94 -7.65
C ARG A 57 -3.21 1.64 -8.40
N LEU A 58 -2.58 0.65 -7.76
CA LEU A 58 -2.38 -0.67 -8.35
C LEU A 58 -3.72 -1.38 -8.60
N THR A 59 -4.65 -1.27 -7.66
CA THR A 59 -6.01 -1.82 -7.79
C THR A 59 -6.77 -1.17 -8.94
N GLU A 60 -6.70 0.15 -9.09
CA GLU A 60 -7.29 0.88 -10.23
C GLU A 60 -6.72 0.42 -11.58
N LEU A 61 -5.41 0.11 -11.63
CA LEU A 61 -4.76 -0.37 -12.85
C LEU A 61 -5.14 -1.82 -13.16
N GLU A 62 -5.27 -2.68 -12.16
CA GLU A 62 -5.78 -4.05 -12.35
C GLU A 62 -7.21 -4.04 -12.92
N GLU A 63 -8.07 -3.16 -12.41
CA GLU A 63 -9.43 -3.00 -12.93
C GLU A 63 -9.40 -2.52 -14.39
N LYS A 64 -8.54 -1.56 -14.72
CA LYS A 64 -8.33 -1.12 -16.11
C LYS A 64 -7.82 -2.24 -17.00
N ARG A 65 -6.90 -3.09 -16.52
CA ARG A 65 -6.38 -4.23 -17.28
C ARG A 65 -7.51 -5.20 -17.63
N ARG A 66 -8.33 -5.59 -16.66
CA ARG A 66 -9.51 -6.45 -16.87
C ARG A 66 -10.48 -5.84 -17.88
N ASN A 67 -10.78 -4.55 -17.75
CA ASN A 67 -11.65 -3.86 -18.69
C ASN A 67 -11.11 -3.89 -20.14
N TYR A 68 -9.79 -3.73 -20.34
CA TYR A 68 -9.20 -3.84 -21.68
C TYR A 68 -9.15 -5.28 -22.20
N GLU A 69 -8.89 -6.27 -21.34
CA GLU A 69 -8.98 -7.70 -21.67
C GLU A 69 -10.39 -8.04 -22.16
N ASP A 70 -11.42 -7.66 -21.41
CA ASP A 70 -12.83 -7.87 -21.77
C ASP A 70 -13.16 -7.21 -23.11
N LEU A 71 -12.82 -5.93 -23.28
CA LEU A 71 -13.07 -5.21 -24.53
C LEU A 71 -12.34 -5.80 -25.74
N SER A 72 -11.15 -6.37 -25.54
CA SER A 72 -10.40 -7.05 -26.60
C SER A 72 -11.12 -8.31 -27.10
N LEU A 73 -11.80 -9.04 -26.20
CA LEU A 73 -12.59 -10.22 -26.54
C LEU A 73 -13.85 -9.84 -27.35
N PHE A 74 -14.49 -8.72 -27.01
CA PHE A 74 -15.71 -8.27 -27.70
C PHE A 74 -15.45 -7.70 -29.10
N CYS A 75 -14.33 -7.00 -29.32
CA CYS A 75 -14.03 -6.37 -30.61
C CYS A 75 -13.48 -7.35 -31.67
N GLY A 76 -13.19 -8.60 -31.28
CA GLY A 76 -12.49 -9.57 -32.10
C GLY A 76 -13.31 -10.19 -33.24
N ASN A 77 -14.56 -10.63 -33.00
CA ASN A 77 -15.36 -11.33 -34.02
C ASN A 77 -16.90 -11.32 -33.83
N ASN A 78 -17.44 -10.86 -32.69
CA ASN A 78 -18.87 -10.94 -32.35
C ASN A 78 -19.42 -9.62 -31.77
N GLU A 79 -19.09 -8.46 -32.36
CA GLU A 79 -19.59 -7.16 -31.87
C GLU A 79 -21.13 -7.07 -31.97
N PRO A 80 -21.86 -6.81 -30.88
CA PRO A 80 -23.27 -6.43 -30.94
C PRO A 80 -23.46 -5.15 -31.78
N PRO A 81 -24.50 -5.06 -32.61
CA PRO A 81 -24.70 -3.94 -33.54
C PRO A 81 -24.82 -2.57 -32.86
N LEU A 82 -25.21 -2.52 -31.58
CA LEU A 82 -25.31 -1.28 -30.80
C LEU A 82 -23.94 -0.72 -30.39
N ILE A 83 -22.96 -1.60 -30.10
CA ILE A 83 -21.59 -1.18 -29.75
C ILE A 83 -20.88 -0.62 -30.98
N ARG A 84 -21.29 -1.05 -32.19
CA ARG A 84 -20.72 -0.57 -33.44
C ARG A 84 -20.84 0.95 -33.64
N LEU A 85 -21.88 1.57 -33.10
CA LEU A 85 -22.20 2.99 -33.27
C LEU A 85 -21.57 3.89 -32.20
N CYS A 86 -21.34 3.36 -31.00
CA CYS A 86 -20.87 4.15 -29.84
C CYS A 86 -19.34 4.20 -29.71
N VAL A 87 -18.60 3.29 -30.37
CA VAL A 87 -17.13 3.22 -30.29
C VAL A 87 -16.51 3.76 -31.58
N ARG A 88 -15.60 4.74 -31.46
CA ARG A 88 -14.85 5.29 -32.61
C ARG A 88 -14.06 4.18 -33.31
N ARG A 89 -14.13 4.11 -34.65
CA ARG A 89 -13.49 3.05 -35.47
C ARG A 89 -12.00 2.82 -35.16
N LYS A 90 -11.25 3.86 -34.75
CA LYS A 90 -9.82 3.76 -34.38
C LYS A 90 -9.55 2.97 -33.09
N ASN A 91 -10.56 2.77 -32.25
CA ASN A 91 -10.46 2.09 -30.96
C ASN A 91 -10.97 0.63 -31.03
N LYS A 92 -11.19 0.07 -32.23
CA LYS A 92 -11.75 -1.27 -32.44
C LYS A 92 -10.74 -2.30 -32.94
N THR A 93 -9.51 -1.89 -33.19
CA THR A 93 -8.46 -2.80 -33.64
C THR A 93 -7.87 -3.57 -32.47
N ALA A 94 -7.61 -4.86 -32.66
CA ALA A 94 -6.92 -5.68 -31.65
C ALA A 94 -5.58 -5.05 -31.22
N GLU A 95 -4.86 -4.43 -32.16
CA GLU A 95 -3.61 -3.70 -31.87
C GLU A 95 -3.80 -2.50 -30.92
N TYR A 96 -4.95 -1.82 -30.96
CA TYR A 96 -5.24 -0.71 -30.06
C TYR A 96 -5.31 -1.19 -28.61
N TYR A 97 -6.07 -2.27 -28.37
CA TYR A 97 -6.22 -2.87 -27.05
C TYR A 97 -4.93 -3.50 -26.55
N LYS A 98 -4.17 -4.16 -27.43
CA LYS A 98 -2.85 -4.70 -27.10
C LYS A 98 -1.91 -3.61 -26.59
N ARG A 99 -1.80 -2.48 -27.31
CA ARG A 99 -0.97 -1.35 -26.88
C ARG A 99 -1.45 -0.71 -25.57
N LYS A 100 -2.75 -0.73 -25.31
CA LYS A 100 -3.31 -0.23 -24.05
C LYS A 100 -3.01 -1.15 -22.88
N LEU A 101 -3.07 -2.46 -23.09
CA LEU A 101 -2.68 -3.47 -22.11
C LEU A 101 -1.20 -3.34 -21.75
N GLU A 102 -0.31 -3.30 -22.76
CA GLU A 102 1.12 -3.12 -22.56
C GLU A 102 1.44 -1.85 -21.73
N ASN A 103 0.72 -0.74 -21.98
CA ASN A 103 0.90 0.49 -21.21
C ASN A 103 0.43 0.36 -19.75
N VAL A 104 -0.69 -0.33 -19.51
CA VAL A 104 -1.18 -0.59 -18.15
C VAL A 104 -0.22 -1.50 -17.40
N GLU A 105 0.29 -2.55 -18.04
CA GLU A 105 1.29 -3.47 -17.47
C GLU A 105 2.57 -2.72 -17.09
N GLN A 106 3.09 -1.87 -17.98
CA GLN A 106 4.24 -1.03 -17.67
C GLN A 106 3.99 -0.12 -16.45
N GLN A 107 2.83 0.53 -16.37
CA GLN A 107 2.48 1.36 -15.20
C GLN A 107 2.38 0.55 -13.90
N MET A 108 1.93 -0.71 -13.98
CA MET A 108 1.88 -1.60 -12.82
C MET A 108 3.29 -2.00 -12.36
N GLU A 109 4.19 -2.34 -13.30
CA GLU A 109 5.59 -2.64 -13.00
C GLU A 109 6.29 -1.46 -12.31
N GLU A 110 6.14 -0.24 -12.86
CA GLU A 110 6.71 0.98 -12.28
C GLU A 110 6.24 1.22 -10.83
N LEU A 111 4.96 0.94 -10.53
CA LEU A 111 4.41 1.08 -9.18
C LEU A 111 4.82 -0.04 -8.22
N ILE A 112 5.11 -1.24 -8.73
CA ILE A 112 5.61 -2.35 -7.92
C ILE A 112 7.08 -2.09 -7.53
N GLU A 113 7.88 -1.54 -8.45
CA GLU A 113 9.28 -1.19 -8.20
C GLU A 113 9.41 -0.01 -7.23
N MET A 114 8.54 1.00 -7.35
CA MET A 114 8.55 2.20 -6.51
C MET A 114 7.19 2.43 -5.86
N PRO A 115 6.84 1.65 -4.82
CA PRO A 115 5.56 1.78 -4.17
C PRO A 115 5.46 3.08 -3.39
N ILE A 116 4.38 3.83 -3.64
CA ILE A 116 4.03 5.01 -2.86
C ILE A 116 3.63 4.54 -1.45
N SER A 117 4.06 5.23 -0.41
CA SER A 117 3.69 4.96 0.97
C SER A 117 2.23 5.35 1.23
N SER A 118 1.49 4.47 1.89
CA SER A 118 0.13 4.79 2.37
C SER A 118 0.12 5.71 3.61
N GLY A 119 1.29 6.06 4.17
CA GLY A 119 1.38 6.81 5.43
C GLY A 119 1.08 5.98 6.67
N HIS A 120 1.12 4.66 6.52
CA HIS A 120 0.93 3.68 7.58
C HIS A 120 2.20 2.84 7.73
N ALA A 121 2.48 2.38 8.95
CA ALA A 121 3.51 1.38 9.18
C ALA A 121 3.16 0.46 10.34
N TYR A 122 3.70 -0.75 10.26
CA TYR A 122 3.75 -1.68 11.37
C TYR A 122 5.14 -1.62 12.01
N VAL A 123 5.19 -1.36 13.31
CA VAL A 123 6.43 -1.32 14.08
C VAL A 123 6.45 -2.48 15.06
N VAL A 124 7.49 -3.31 14.99
CA VAL A 124 7.69 -4.44 15.88
C VAL A 124 8.70 -4.07 16.94
N PHE A 125 8.33 -4.23 18.22
CA PHE A 125 9.23 -3.95 19.34
C PHE A 125 9.96 -5.18 19.83
N ASP A 126 11.11 -4.95 20.46
CA ASP A 126 11.92 -5.99 21.10
C ASP A 126 11.24 -6.62 22.33
N SER A 127 10.36 -5.87 22.99
CA SER A 127 9.72 -6.27 24.23
C SER A 127 8.35 -5.59 24.39
N TYR A 128 7.47 -6.22 25.16
CA TYR A 128 6.21 -5.60 25.58
C TYR A 128 6.42 -4.30 26.36
N TYR A 129 7.53 -4.19 27.08
CA TYR A 129 7.85 -2.99 27.84
C TYR A 129 8.09 -1.79 26.91
N SER A 130 8.91 -1.96 25.86
CA SER A 130 9.13 -0.95 24.82
C SER A 130 7.82 -0.56 24.13
N MET A 131 6.99 -1.54 23.77
CA MET A 131 5.68 -1.29 23.16
C MET A 131 4.76 -0.49 24.10
N ALA A 132 4.59 -0.93 25.34
CA ALA A 132 3.71 -0.28 26.31
C ALA A 132 4.19 1.12 26.70
N LYS A 133 5.52 1.35 26.73
CA LYS A 133 6.10 2.68 26.94
C LYS A 133 5.78 3.60 25.77
N CYS A 134 5.92 3.11 24.54
CA CYS A 134 5.52 3.83 23.34
C CYS A 134 4.01 4.17 23.36
N LEU A 135 3.15 3.18 23.61
CA LEU A 135 1.69 3.36 23.66
C LEU A 135 1.22 4.34 24.74
N ARG A 136 1.91 4.41 25.89
CA ARG A 136 1.59 5.41 26.93
C ARG A 136 1.83 6.84 26.46
N LYS A 137 2.82 7.05 25.59
CA LYS A 137 3.20 8.38 25.10
C LYS A 137 2.31 8.84 23.95
N PHE A 138 1.92 7.94 23.06
CA PHE A 138 1.01 8.24 21.97
C PHE A 138 -0.39 7.76 22.34
N LYS A 139 -1.33 8.69 22.60
CA LYS A 139 -2.73 8.38 22.96
C LYS A 139 -3.30 7.26 22.07
N ALA A 140 -3.22 6.02 22.54
CA ALA A 140 -3.63 4.85 21.79
C ALA A 140 -5.14 4.68 21.91
N THR A 141 -5.79 4.36 20.80
CA THR A 141 -7.17 3.87 20.82
C THR A 141 -7.19 2.38 21.17
N PRO A 142 -8.28 1.86 21.76
CA PRO A 142 -8.35 0.46 22.25
C PRO A 142 -8.04 -0.60 21.17
N LEU A 143 -8.17 -0.26 19.89
CA LEU A 143 -7.73 -1.07 18.76
C LEU A 143 -6.30 -0.70 18.32
N GLN A 144 -5.31 -0.86 19.20
CA GLN A 144 -3.85 -0.81 18.97
C GLN A 144 -3.35 0.10 17.82
N THR A 145 -3.95 1.28 17.68
CA THR A 145 -3.64 2.23 16.62
C THR A 145 -3.03 3.46 17.27
N VAL A 146 -1.76 3.69 16.97
CA VAL A 146 -1.05 4.89 17.37
C VAL A 146 -1.26 5.95 16.29
N LYS A 147 -2.03 6.99 16.62
CA LYS A 147 -2.20 8.15 15.75
C LYS A 147 -1.15 9.20 16.10
N ILE A 148 -0.20 9.42 15.21
CA ILE A 148 0.76 10.51 15.37
C ILE A 148 0.11 11.77 14.81
N MET A 149 -0.25 12.69 15.70
CA MET A 149 -0.74 14.01 15.28
C MET A 149 0.46 14.90 14.96
N TRP A 150 0.53 15.36 13.71
CA TRP A 150 1.47 16.37 13.27
C TRP A 150 0.82 17.73 13.45
N SER A 151 1.32 18.55 14.37
CA SER A 151 1.05 19.98 14.37
C SER A 151 2.00 20.61 13.36
N SER A 152 1.47 21.20 12.29
CA SER A 152 2.23 22.03 11.36
C SER A 152 2.96 23.11 12.15
N CYS A 153 4.29 23.13 12.09
CA CYS A 153 5.07 24.33 12.39
C CYS A 153 5.14 25.20 11.13
#